data_AF-A9UWY3-F1
#
_entry.id   AF-A9UWY3-F1
#
_cell.length_a   1.000
_cell.length_b   1.000
_cell.length_c   1.000
_cell.angle_alpha   90.00
_cell.angle_beta   90.00
_cell.angle_gamma   90.00
#
_symmetry.space_group_name_H-M   'P 1'
#
loop_
_entity.id
_entity.type
_entity.pdbx_description
1 polymer ?
#
loop_
_entity_poly.entity_id
_entity_poly.type
_entity_poly.pdbx_seq_one_letter_code
_entity_poly.pdbx_strand_id
1 'polypeptide(L)'
;MAAISKDTQALVQRMMKDAGLTPFQQRQLNGSLQRGTSLPTKVKPTTSKPDATPAPKPKPKTVFRGPPTSTRRRQGDILEQTRGYARERYHSHDLGPAREDAKDRFYDIMAFGRETADRKESIKQRGRESSRASTAASAPAALARKSQPREVDLFDIVVQEVEERRAHREKLRSIGQLDAVTDRQLQTEISQRIRQLEMMDRERAKTVRR
;
A
#
# COMPACT_ATOMS: atom_id res chain seq x y z
N MET A 1 -42.07 15.50 5.19
CA MET A 1 -40.96 14.54 5.22
C MET A 1 -40.84 13.93 3.84
N ALA A 2 -39.71 14.07 3.17
CA ALA A 2 -39.53 13.59 1.80
C ALA A 2 -39.49 12.06 1.77
N ALA A 3 -40.25 11.45 0.87
CA ALA A 3 -40.18 10.01 0.64
C ALA A 3 -38.83 9.65 0.00
N ILE A 4 -38.13 8.67 0.58
CA ILE A 4 -36.86 8.16 0.03
C ILE A 4 -37.16 7.44 -1.30
N SER A 5 -36.42 7.76 -2.37
CA SER A 5 -36.57 7.14 -3.69
C SER A 5 -36.43 5.61 -3.62
N LYS A 6 -37.20 4.89 -4.46
CA LYS A 6 -37.17 3.43 -4.53
C LYS A 6 -35.78 2.89 -4.84
N ASP A 7 -35.03 3.58 -5.70
CA ASP A 7 -33.67 3.21 -6.08
C ASP A 7 -32.72 3.32 -4.88
N THR A 8 -32.88 4.36 -4.08
CA THR A 8 -32.09 4.54 -2.84
C THR A 8 -32.43 3.46 -1.81
N GLN A 9 -33.71 3.07 -1.69
CA GLN A 9 -34.11 1.98 -0.81
C GLN A 9 -33.50 0.64 -1.25
N ALA A 10 -33.51 0.34 -2.56
CA ALA A 10 -32.90 -0.86 -3.12
C ALA A 10 -31.38 -0.91 -2.89
N LEU A 11 -30.71 0.24 -3.06
CA LEU A 11 -29.27 0.36 -2.79
C LEU A 11 -28.96 0.06 -1.32
N VAL A 12 -29.67 0.69 -0.39
CA VAL A 12 -29.45 0.49 1.06
C VAL A 12 -29.71 -0.97 1.45
N GLN A 13 -30.73 -1.61 0.88
CA GLN A 13 -30.98 -3.05 1.11
C GLN A 13 -29.82 -3.95 0.65
N ARG A 14 -29.19 -3.63 -0.49
CA ARG A 14 -28.00 -4.35 -0.96
C ARG A 14 -26.83 -4.16 0.01
N MET A 15 -26.58 -2.93 0.44
CA MET A 15 -25.51 -2.63 1.42
C MET A 15 -25.72 -3.37 2.74
N MET A 16 -26.97 -3.49 3.21
CA MET A 16 -27.29 -4.21 4.44
C MET A 16 -27.00 -5.72 4.34
N LYS A 17 -27.21 -6.32 3.15
CA LYS A 17 -26.88 -7.72 2.88
C LYS A 17 -25.37 -7.93 2.79
N ASP A 18 -24.68 -7.04 2.07
CA ASP A 18 -23.22 -7.11 1.90
C ASP A 18 -22.47 -6.92 3.24
N ALA A 19 -23.01 -6.10 4.13
CA ALA A 19 -22.48 -5.90 5.49
C ALA A 19 -22.81 -7.04 6.48
N GLY A 20 -23.56 -8.06 6.06
CA GLY A 20 -23.92 -9.20 6.91
C GLY A 20 -24.77 -8.83 8.14
N LEU A 21 -25.60 -7.78 8.06
CA LEU A 21 -26.41 -7.34 9.19
C LEU A 21 -27.44 -8.39 9.59
N THR A 22 -27.70 -8.50 10.90
CA THR A 22 -28.70 -9.43 11.42
C THR A 22 -30.10 -9.04 10.93
N PRO A 23 -31.05 -9.98 10.78
CA PRO A 23 -32.43 -9.66 10.39
C PRO A 23 -33.10 -8.61 11.30
N PHE A 24 -32.70 -8.57 12.58
CA PHE A 24 -33.15 -7.58 13.55
C PHE A 24 -32.63 -6.17 13.21
N GLN A 25 -31.33 -6.04 12.95
CA GLN A 25 -30.72 -4.79 12.50
C GLN A 25 -31.34 -4.32 11.18
N GLN A 26 -31.62 -5.26 10.27
CA GLN A 26 -32.25 -4.95 9.00
C GLN A 26 -33.66 -4.34 9.17
N ARG A 27 -34.47 -4.91 10.07
CA ARG A 27 -35.80 -4.37 10.39
C ARG A 27 -35.74 -2.96 10.99
N GLN A 28 -34.77 -2.70 11.87
CA GLN A 28 -34.62 -1.39 12.50
C GLN A 28 -34.28 -0.30 11.46
N LEU A 29 -33.36 -0.60 10.53
CA LEU A 29 -32.97 0.32 9.46
C LEU A 29 -34.09 0.51 8.41
N ASN A 30 -34.79 -0.56 8.03
CA ASN A 30 -35.95 -0.47 7.14
C ASN A 30 -37.07 0.39 7.73
N GLY A 31 -37.29 0.32 9.04
CA GLY A 31 -38.25 1.19 9.73
C GLY A 31 -37.87 2.66 9.69
N SER A 32 -36.57 3.03 9.73
CA SER A 32 -36.15 4.43 9.51
C SER A 32 -36.33 4.87 8.06
N LEU A 33 -36.08 3.99 7.09
CA LEU A 33 -36.25 4.29 5.66
C LEU A 33 -37.73 4.56 5.32
N GLN A 34 -38.65 3.75 5.84
CA GLN A 34 -40.08 3.92 5.63
C GLN A 34 -40.63 5.20 6.28
N ARG A 35 -40.09 5.58 7.44
CA ARG A 35 -40.48 6.82 8.15
C ARG A 35 -39.87 8.08 7.56
N GLY A 36 -38.95 7.96 6.59
CA GLY A 36 -38.23 9.10 6.01
C GLY A 36 -37.35 9.84 7.03
N THR A 37 -37.00 9.17 8.14
CA THR A 37 -36.09 9.69 9.16
C THR A 37 -34.65 9.36 8.79
N SER A 38 -33.69 10.12 9.32
CA SER A 38 -32.27 9.80 9.20
C SER A 38 -31.97 8.39 9.73
N LEU A 39 -30.97 7.74 9.12
CA LEU A 39 -30.53 6.40 9.56
C LEU A 39 -29.90 6.49 10.96
N PRO A 40 -30.22 5.57 11.87
CA PRO A 40 -29.66 5.57 13.22
C PRO A 40 -28.15 5.28 13.19
N THR A 41 -27.38 6.04 13.97
CA THR A 41 -25.91 5.84 14.11
C THR A 41 -25.55 4.57 14.88
N LYS A 42 -26.48 4.03 15.66
CA LYS A 42 -26.33 2.80 16.44
C LYS A 42 -27.55 1.91 16.26
N VAL A 43 -27.30 0.65 15.94
CA VAL A 43 -28.32 -0.40 15.78
C VAL A 43 -28.01 -1.50 16.77
N LYS A 44 -29.02 -2.01 17.48
CA LYS A 44 -28.81 -3.05 18.50
C LYS A 44 -28.56 -4.40 17.82
N PRO A 45 -27.60 -5.21 18.30
CA PRO A 45 -27.24 -6.45 17.61
C PRO A 45 -28.33 -7.54 17.71
N THR A 46 -29.02 -7.66 18.86
CA THR A 46 -29.86 -8.84 19.15
C THR A 46 -31.14 -8.56 19.93
N THR A 47 -31.51 -7.31 20.25
CA THR A 47 -32.67 -7.08 21.14
C THR A 47 -33.46 -5.80 20.86
N SER A 48 -34.77 -5.91 20.98
CA SER A 48 -35.75 -4.82 20.98
C SER A 48 -35.91 -4.13 22.33
N LYS A 49 -35.26 -4.63 23.40
CA LYS A 49 -35.36 -4.02 24.73
C LYS A 49 -34.77 -2.61 24.70
N PRO A 50 -35.47 -1.58 25.24
CA PRO A 50 -34.87 -0.27 25.44
C PRO A 50 -33.62 -0.43 26.33
N ASP A 51 -32.60 0.41 26.11
CA ASP A 51 -31.44 0.38 27.00
C ASP A 51 -31.96 0.79 28.37
N ALA A 52 -31.75 -0.07 29.37
CA ALA A 52 -32.12 0.27 30.74
C ALA A 52 -31.42 1.58 31.08
N THR A 53 -32.20 2.61 31.42
CA THR A 53 -31.64 3.85 31.92
C THR A 53 -30.78 3.49 33.14
N PRO A 54 -29.51 3.92 33.20
CA PRO A 54 -28.68 3.61 34.35
C PRO A 54 -29.34 4.22 35.58
N ALA A 55 -29.65 3.39 36.58
CA ALA A 55 -30.25 3.84 37.82
C ALA A 55 -29.38 4.96 38.46
N PRO A 56 -29.99 5.99 39.07
CA PRO A 56 -29.23 7.06 39.71
C PRO A 56 -28.37 6.46 40.82
N LYS A 57 -27.04 6.67 40.74
CA LYS A 57 -26.10 6.19 41.74
C LYS A 57 -26.42 6.83 43.10
N PRO A 58 -26.45 6.06 44.21
CA PRO A 58 -26.70 6.63 45.53
C PRO A 58 -25.58 7.61 45.93
N LYS A 59 -25.96 8.72 46.57
CA LYS A 59 -25.00 9.73 47.07
C LYS A 59 -24.13 9.10 48.17
N PRO A 60 -22.79 9.24 48.13
CA PRO A 60 -21.93 8.65 49.16
C PRO A 60 -22.10 9.38 50.49
N LYS A 61 -22.26 8.61 51.57
CA LYS A 61 -22.20 9.13 52.95
C LYS A 61 -20.76 9.57 53.26
N THR A 62 -20.60 10.78 53.79
CA THR A 62 -19.31 11.35 54.17
C THR A 62 -18.71 10.60 55.36
N VAL A 63 -17.68 9.80 55.11
CA VAL A 63 -16.85 9.18 56.15
C VAL A 63 -15.62 10.07 56.35
N PHE A 64 -15.40 10.55 57.58
CA PHE A 64 -14.22 11.32 57.95
C PHE A 64 -12.98 10.41 57.81
N ARG A 65 -12.08 10.73 56.88
CA ARG A 65 -10.79 10.05 56.73
C ARG A 65 -9.73 10.91 57.43
N GLY A 66 -8.98 10.31 58.37
CA GLY A 66 -7.82 10.93 59.00
C GLY A 66 -6.75 11.36 57.98
N PRO A 67 -5.70 12.08 58.42
CA PRO A 67 -4.74 12.71 57.52
C PRO A 67 -4.03 11.64 56.66
N PRO A 68 -3.92 11.84 55.34
CA PRO A 68 -3.38 10.84 54.44
C PRO A 68 -1.88 10.65 54.71
N THR A 69 -1.48 9.45 55.14
CA THR A 69 -0.08 9.04 55.19
C THR A 69 0.48 9.06 53.76
N SER A 70 1.50 9.90 53.56
CA SER A 70 2.08 10.30 52.28
C SER A 70 3.00 9.23 51.68
N THR A 71 2.44 8.08 51.33
CA THR A 71 3.13 7.08 50.48
C THR A 71 2.51 7.03 49.08
N ARG A 72 1.23 7.40 48.95
CA ARG A 72 0.49 7.37 47.68
C ARG A 72 0.85 8.49 46.70
N ARG A 73 1.30 9.65 47.20
CA ARG A 73 1.69 10.79 46.35
C ARG A 73 3.02 10.53 45.61
N ARG A 74 3.94 9.80 46.24
CA ARG A 74 5.24 9.47 45.61
C ARG A 74 5.10 8.58 44.37
N GLN A 75 4.06 7.75 44.29
CA GLN A 75 3.83 6.89 43.12
C GLN A 75 3.42 7.70 41.88
N GLY A 76 2.67 8.78 42.05
CA GLY A 76 2.26 9.65 40.94
C GLY A 76 3.45 10.34 40.29
N ASP A 77 4.29 10.99 41.10
CA ASP A 77 5.48 11.70 40.61
C ASP A 77 6.47 10.73 39.95
N ILE A 78 6.65 9.52 40.49
CA ILE A 78 7.50 8.48 39.88
C ILE A 78 6.91 8.02 38.54
N LEU A 79 5.59 7.84 38.44
CA LEU A 79 4.93 7.43 37.19
C LEU A 79 5.02 8.52 36.12
N GLU A 80 4.90 9.79 36.51
CA GLU A 80 5.08 10.93 35.60
C GLU A 80 6.54 11.09 35.16
N GLN A 81 7.51 10.94 36.08
CA GLN A 81 8.94 10.98 35.77
C GLN A 81 9.39 9.82 34.88
N THR A 82 8.93 8.60 35.18
CA THR A 82 9.31 7.39 34.42
C THR A 82 8.55 7.25 33.11
N ARG A 83 7.51 8.06 32.89
CA ARG A 83 6.60 7.94 31.73
C ARG A 83 6.10 6.51 31.53
N GLY A 84 5.93 5.73 32.60
CA GLY A 84 5.62 4.30 32.53
C GLY A 84 4.28 3.96 31.85
N TYR A 85 3.40 4.95 31.69
CA TYR A 85 2.13 4.84 30.96
C TYR A 85 2.08 5.68 29.67
N ALA A 86 3.18 6.30 29.28
CA ALA A 86 3.24 7.01 28.00
C ALA A 86 3.18 5.98 26.87
N ARG A 87 2.16 6.10 26.02
CA ARG A 87 2.08 5.29 24.80
C ARG A 87 3.28 5.63 23.92
N GLU A 88 3.95 4.60 23.40
CA GLU A 88 4.96 4.77 22.37
C GLU A 88 4.35 5.57 21.22
N ARG A 89 5.03 6.66 20.84
CA ARG A 89 4.61 7.43 19.68
C ARG A 89 5.00 6.63 18.45
N TYR A 90 4.06 6.45 17.54
CA TYR A 90 4.36 5.88 16.24
C TYR A 90 5.39 6.77 15.54
N HIS A 91 6.54 6.20 15.22
CA HIS A 91 7.52 6.81 14.35
C HIS A 91 7.42 6.10 13.00
N SER A 92 7.17 6.87 11.93
CA SER A 92 7.29 6.34 10.58
C SER A 92 8.74 5.94 10.35
N HIS A 93 9.00 4.64 10.16
CA HIS A 93 10.30 4.20 9.68
C HIS A 93 10.41 4.57 8.20
N ASP A 94 11.53 5.18 7.81
CA ASP A 94 11.81 5.47 6.41
C ASP A 94 11.80 4.15 5.62
N LEU A 95 10.88 4.03 4.66
CA LEU A 95 10.91 2.97 3.66
C LEU A 95 12.00 3.30 2.63
N GLY A 96 13.24 3.35 3.09
CA GLY A 96 14.41 3.53 2.23
C GLY A 96 14.97 2.19 1.73
N PRO A 97 15.97 2.22 0.83
CA PRO A 97 16.76 1.03 0.44
C PRO A 97 17.38 0.30 1.65
N ALA A 98 17.50 0.98 2.80
CA ALA A 98 17.87 0.38 4.08
C ALA A 98 16.90 -0.72 4.56
N ARG A 99 15.63 -0.74 4.12
CA ARG A 99 14.64 -1.75 4.53
C ARG A 99 14.93 -3.12 3.90
N GLU A 100 15.28 -3.16 2.62
CA GLU A 100 15.63 -4.43 1.96
C GLU A 100 16.99 -4.93 2.48
N ASP A 101 17.99 -4.04 2.64
CA ASP A 101 19.27 -4.39 3.27
C ASP A 101 19.08 -4.97 4.70
N ALA A 102 18.12 -4.43 5.48
CA ALA A 102 17.78 -4.94 6.81
C ALA A 102 17.05 -6.29 6.79
N LYS A 103 16.19 -6.54 5.80
CA LYS A 103 15.56 -7.86 5.61
C LYS A 103 16.61 -8.90 5.26
N ASP A 104 17.51 -8.59 4.33
CA ASP A 104 18.59 -9.49 3.92
C ASP A 104 19.48 -9.85 5.10
N ARG A 105 19.86 -8.86 5.92
CA ARG A 105 20.59 -9.12 7.17
C ARG A 105 19.81 -10.04 8.09
N PHE A 106 18.50 -9.79 8.27
CA PHE A 106 17.66 -10.62 9.12
C PHE A 106 17.59 -12.07 8.61
N TYR A 107 17.45 -12.28 7.30
CA TYR A 107 17.53 -13.61 6.69
C TYR A 107 18.88 -14.29 6.97
N ASP A 108 19.98 -13.56 6.82
CA ASP A 108 21.32 -14.08 7.11
C ASP A 108 21.49 -14.46 8.60
N ILE A 109 20.94 -13.66 9.53
CA ILE A 109 20.96 -13.97 10.98
C ILE A 109 20.15 -15.23 11.27
N MET A 110 18.96 -15.36 10.68
CA MET A 110 18.08 -16.51 10.91
C MET A 110 18.63 -17.80 10.32
N ALA A 111 19.28 -17.73 9.16
CA ALA A 111 19.82 -18.91 8.47
C ALA A 111 21.17 -19.37 9.03
N PHE A 112 22.07 -18.43 9.37
CA PHE A 112 23.47 -18.73 9.65
C PHE A 112 23.96 -18.20 11.01
N GLY A 113 23.17 -17.37 11.68
CA GLY A 113 23.53 -16.73 12.95
C GLY A 113 24.12 -15.33 12.79
N ARG A 114 24.24 -14.64 13.94
CA ARG A 114 24.62 -13.22 13.98
C ARG A 114 26.06 -12.96 13.50
N GLU A 115 26.99 -13.82 13.86
CA GLU A 115 28.42 -13.67 13.52
C GLU A 115 28.66 -13.69 12.00
N THR A 116 27.97 -14.58 11.28
CA THR A 116 28.07 -14.68 9.83
C THR A 116 27.42 -13.52 9.11
N ALA A 117 26.30 -13.01 9.62
CA ALA A 117 25.63 -11.85 9.06
C ALA A 117 26.50 -10.59 9.20
N ASP A 118 27.06 -10.35 10.38
CA ASP A 118 27.94 -9.20 10.64
C ASP A 118 29.23 -9.28 9.79
N ARG A 119 29.78 -10.48 9.60
CA ARG A 119 30.92 -10.70 8.68
C ARG A 119 30.55 -10.36 7.23
N LYS A 120 29.41 -10.84 6.73
CA LYS A 120 28.94 -10.51 5.37
C LYS A 120 28.70 -9.02 5.18
N GLU A 121 28.12 -8.34 6.16
CA GLU A 121 27.91 -6.88 6.13
C GLU A 121 29.23 -6.12 6.07
N SER A 122 30.24 -6.50 6.87
CA SER A 122 31.55 -5.86 6.88
C SER A 122 32.26 -5.96 5.50
N ILE A 123 32.06 -7.08 4.80
CA ILE A 123 32.59 -7.29 3.44
C ILE A 123 31.85 -6.41 2.43
N LYS A 124 30.51 -6.35 2.50
CA LYS A 124 29.68 -5.46 1.66
C LYS A 124 30.05 -3.99 1.85
N GLN A 125 30.26 -3.55 3.09
CA GLN A 125 30.65 -2.17 3.41
C GLN A 125 32.03 -1.84 2.85
N ARG A 126 33.03 -2.72 3.05
CA ARG A 126 34.37 -2.55 2.47
C ARG A 126 34.35 -2.51 0.94
N GLY A 127 33.50 -3.33 0.31
CA GLY A 127 33.26 -3.30 -1.13
C GLY A 127 32.66 -1.96 -1.60
N ARG A 128 31.64 -1.44 -0.89
CA ARG A 128 31.04 -0.12 -1.16
C ARG A 128 32.02 1.03 -0.94
N GLU A 129 32.89 0.96 0.07
CA GLU A 129 33.92 1.97 0.32
C GLU A 129 35.02 1.94 -0.73
N SER A 130 35.44 0.75 -1.17
CA SER A 130 36.44 0.62 -2.24
C SER A 130 35.92 1.12 -3.60
N SER A 131 34.64 0.92 -3.91
CA SER A 131 34.01 1.47 -5.12
C SER A 131 33.72 2.97 -4.99
N ARG A 132 33.44 3.47 -3.78
CA ARG A 132 33.25 4.90 -3.53
C ARG A 132 34.58 5.67 -3.55
N ALA A 133 35.66 5.08 -3.03
CA ALA A 133 37.02 5.62 -3.09
C ALA A 133 37.56 5.69 -4.53
N SER A 134 37.25 4.70 -5.38
CA SER A 134 37.59 4.76 -6.80
C SER A 134 36.73 5.76 -7.60
N THR A 135 35.54 6.14 -7.10
CA THR A 135 34.74 7.23 -7.68
C THR A 135 35.06 8.63 -7.14
N ALA A 136 35.76 8.75 -5.99
CA ALA A 136 36.10 10.04 -5.39
C ALA A 136 37.32 10.72 -6.02
N ALA A 137 38.21 9.96 -6.67
CA ALA A 137 39.35 10.51 -7.43
C ALA A 137 38.99 10.88 -8.88
N SER A 138 37.76 10.59 -9.34
CA SER A 138 37.32 10.91 -10.70
C SER A 138 35.83 11.26 -10.76
N ALA A 139 35.47 12.48 -10.36
CA ALA A 139 34.28 13.16 -10.87
C ALA A 139 34.46 14.68 -10.77
N PRO A 140 34.08 15.48 -11.80
CA PRO A 140 32.93 15.26 -12.66
C PRO A 140 33.21 15.53 -14.16
N ALA A 141 33.59 14.51 -14.92
CA ALA A 141 33.54 14.58 -16.40
C ALA A 141 32.82 13.37 -17.02
N ALA A 142 32.86 12.21 -16.36
CA ALA A 142 32.21 11.00 -16.86
C ALA A 142 30.71 10.89 -16.48
N LEU A 143 30.27 11.48 -15.36
CA LEU A 143 28.87 11.43 -14.95
C LEU A 143 27.99 12.44 -15.72
N ALA A 144 28.56 13.56 -16.18
CA ALA A 144 27.88 14.53 -17.04
C ALA A 144 27.61 14.01 -18.46
N ARG A 145 28.34 12.98 -18.92
CA ARG A 145 28.09 12.33 -20.21
C ARG A 145 26.97 11.29 -20.17
N LYS A 146 26.54 10.85 -18.99
CA LYS A 146 25.47 9.84 -18.83
C LYS A 146 24.12 10.44 -18.39
N SER A 147 24.10 11.73 -18.07
CA SER A 147 22.91 12.52 -17.73
C SER A 147 22.48 13.47 -18.85
N GLN A 148 22.94 13.25 -20.09
CA GLN A 148 22.10 13.62 -21.21
C GLN A 148 20.90 12.67 -21.13
N PRO A 149 19.64 13.14 -21.15
CA PRO A 149 18.57 12.23 -21.54
C PRO A 149 19.05 11.69 -22.88
N ARG A 150 19.43 10.40 -22.95
CA ARG A 150 19.52 9.76 -24.25
C ARG A 150 18.12 9.98 -24.80
N GLU A 151 18.00 10.81 -25.84
CA GLU A 151 16.75 10.91 -26.58
C GLU A 151 16.48 9.46 -26.99
N VAL A 152 15.59 8.81 -26.24
CA VAL A 152 15.26 7.42 -26.51
C VAL A 152 14.53 7.53 -27.82
N ASP A 153 15.22 7.12 -28.88
CA ASP A 153 14.68 7.26 -30.20
C ASP A 153 13.37 6.47 -30.23
N LEU A 154 12.29 7.14 -30.61
CA LEU A 154 10.99 6.50 -30.76
C LEU A 154 11.09 5.25 -31.66
N PHE A 155 12.05 5.25 -32.60
CA PHE A 155 12.34 4.10 -33.45
C PHE A 155 12.87 2.92 -32.64
N ASP A 156 13.84 3.15 -31.75
CA ASP A 156 14.41 2.11 -30.89
C ASP A 156 13.35 1.51 -29.96
N ILE A 157 12.43 2.35 -29.45
CA ILE A 157 11.31 1.88 -28.62
C ILE A 157 10.40 0.93 -29.41
N VAL A 158 10.03 1.30 -30.64
CA VAL A 158 9.13 0.48 -31.45
C VAL A 158 9.84 -0.81 -31.92
N VAL A 159 11.15 -0.78 -32.17
CA VAL A 159 11.94 -1.99 -32.45
C VAL A 159 11.90 -2.95 -31.25
N GLN A 160 12.14 -2.45 -30.04
CA GLN A 160 12.05 -3.25 -28.81
C GLN A 160 10.65 -3.84 -28.63
N GLU A 161 9.60 -3.05 -28.86
CA GLU A 161 8.21 -3.51 -28.74
C GLU A 161 7.88 -4.64 -29.72
N VAL A 162 8.45 -4.62 -30.93
CA VAL A 162 8.32 -5.72 -31.91
C VAL A 162 9.01 -6.99 -31.41
N GLU A 163 10.22 -6.86 -30.87
CA GLU A 163 10.99 -8.00 -30.32
C GLU A 163 10.29 -8.62 -29.12
N GLU A 164 9.80 -7.79 -28.18
CA GLU A 164 9.04 -8.24 -27.01
C GLU A 164 7.78 -9.01 -27.41
N ARG A 165 7.02 -8.51 -28.40
CA ARG A 165 5.81 -9.21 -28.88
C ARG A 165 6.14 -10.52 -29.59
N ARG A 166 7.24 -10.58 -30.36
CA ARG A 166 7.71 -11.82 -30.97
C ARG A 166 8.10 -12.84 -29.91
N ALA A 167 8.88 -12.42 -28.91
CA ALA A 167 9.28 -13.28 -27.80
C ALA A 167 8.08 -13.76 -26.98
N HIS A 168 7.10 -12.88 -26.72
CA HIS A 168 5.87 -13.25 -26.03
C HIS A 168 5.05 -14.27 -26.81
N ARG A 169 4.90 -14.07 -28.12
CA ARG A 169 4.23 -15.02 -29.02
C ARG A 169 4.93 -16.38 -29.03
N GLU A 170 6.25 -16.42 -29.12
CA GLU A 170 7.03 -17.66 -29.05
C GLU A 170 6.93 -18.34 -27.69
N LYS A 171 6.95 -17.56 -26.60
CA LYS A 171 6.74 -18.07 -25.25
C LYS A 171 5.38 -18.74 -25.11
N LEU A 172 4.30 -18.09 -25.54
CA LEU A 172 2.95 -18.68 -25.53
C LEU A 172 2.87 -19.94 -26.38
N ARG A 173 3.55 -19.95 -27.54
CA ARG A 173 3.66 -21.14 -28.41
C ARG A 173 4.36 -22.30 -27.70
N SER A 174 5.47 -22.03 -27.00
CA SER A 174 6.25 -23.04 -26.29
C SER A 174 5.48 -23.66 -25.12
N ILE A 175 4.62 -22.87 -24.46
CA ILE A 175 3.77 -23.31 -23.34
C ILE A 175 2.50 -24.01 -23.87
N GLY A 176 2.23 -23.95 -25.18
CA GLY A 176 1.03 -24.54 -25.80
C GLY A 176 -0.26 -23.76 -25.53
N GLN A 177 -0.17 -22.54 -25.01
CA GLN A 177 -1.30 -21.66 -24.66
C GLN A 177 -1.63 -20.64 -25.77
N LEU A 178 -1.10 -20.88 -26.97
CA LEU A 178 -1.29 -19.97 -28.10
C LEU A 178 -2.54 -20.37 -28.90
N ASP A 179 -3.68 -19.82 -28.50
CA ASP A 179 -4.95 -19.98 -29.20
C ASP A 179 -4.93 -19.29 -30.58
N ALA A 180 -5.74 -19.75 -31.52
CA ALA A 180 -5.79 -19.18 -32.88
C ALA A 180 -6.21 -17.69 -32.91
N VAL A 181 -7.04 -17.27 -31.94
CA VAL A 181 -7.48 -15.87 -31.81
C VAL A 181 -6.34 -15.00 -31.30
N THR A 182 -5.63 -15.44 -30.26
CA THR A 182 -4.51 -14.69 -29.67
C THR A 182 -3.30 -14.65 -30.60
N ASP A 183 -3.01 -15.73 -31.34
CA ASP A 183 -1.97 -15.73 -32.37
C ASP A 183 -2.25 -14.71 -33.46
N ARG A 184 -3.49 -14.63 -33.96
CA ARG A 184 -3.89 -13.62 -34.95
C ARG A 184 -3.77 -12.21 -34.38
N GLN A 185 -4.21 -11.97 -33.15
CA GLN A 185 -4.08 -10.67 -32.50
C GLN A 185 -2.60 -10.25 -32.39
N LEU A 186 -1.73 -11.10 -31.88
CA LEU A 186 -0.30 -10.83 -31.76
C LEU A 186 0.35 -10.60 -33.13
N GLN A 187 0.01 -11.38 -34.15
CA GLN A 187 0.47 -11.16 -35.52
C GLN A 187 0.02 -9.80 -36.06
N THR A 188 -1.23 -9.38 -35.81
CA THR A 188 -1.71 -8.06 -36.23
C THR A 188 -0.98 -6.94 -35.50
N GLU A 189 -0.72 -7.07 -34.20
CA GLU A 189 0.04 -6.08 -33.42
C GLU A 189 1.48 -5.95 -33.92
N ILE A 190 2.16 -7.08 -34.17
CA ILE A 190 3.51 -7.09 -34.76
C ILE A 190 3.50 -6.38 -36.12
N SER A 191 2.51 -6.67 -36.97
CA SER A 191 2.38 -6.06 -38.29
C SER A 191 2.11 -4.55 -38.21
N GLN A 192 1.30 -4.10 -37.25
CA GLN A 192 1.03 -2.69 -37.02
C GLN A 192 2.30 -1.94 -36.61
N ARG A 193 3.12 -2.51 -35.71
CA ARG A 193 4.37 -1.87 -35.27
C ARG A 193 5.45 -1.86 -36.36
N ILE A 194 5.56 -2.92 -37.17
CA ILE A 194 6.44 -2.92 -38.35
C ILE A 194 6.04 -1.79 -39.31
N ARG A 195 4.74 -1.60 -39.56
CA ARG A 195 4.26 -0.49 -40.40
C ARG A 195 4.59 0.88 -39.80
N GLN A 196 4.53 1.03 -38.48
CA GLN A 196 4.94 2.27 -37.81
C GLN A 196 6.45 2.53 -38.03
N LEU A 197 7.31 1.52 -37.90
CA LEU A 197 8.74 1.63 -38.20
C LEU A 197 8.97 2.09 -39.65
N GLU A 198 8.28 1.49 -40.62
CA GLU A 198 8.39 1.88 -42.03
C GLU A 198 7.99 3.34 -42.27
N MET A 199 6.97 3.84 -41.59
CA MET A 199 6.56 5.25 -41.70
C MET A 199 7.63 6.18 -41.14
N MET A 200 8.17 5.85 -39.95
CA MET A 200 9.24 6.63 -39.33
C MET A 200 10.51 6.64 -40.19
N ASP A 201 10.86 5.51 -40.80
CA ASP A 201 12.00 5.42 -41.72
C ASP A 201 11.80 6.26 -42.99
N ARG A 202 10.59 6.27 -43.55
CA ARG A 202 10.25 7.14 -44.68
C ARG A 202 10.34 8.61 -44.33
N GLU A 203 9.94 8.99 -43.12
CA GLU A 203 10.04 10.37 -42.64
C GLU A 203 11.51 10.78 -42.45
N ARG A 204 12.34 9.92 -41.85
CA ARG A 204 13.80 10.12 -41.76
C ARG A 204 14.46 10.25 -43.13
N ALA A 205 14.12 9.37 -44.07
CA ALA A 205 14.68 9.43 -45.41
C ALA A 205 14.31 10.73 -46.14
N LYS A 206 13.15 11.33 -45.85
CA LYS A 206 12.73 12.63 -46.39
C LYS A 206 13.47 13.80 -45.75
N THR A 207 13.76 13.75 -44.45
CA THR A 207 14.51 14.81 -43.75
C THR A 207 15.99 14.79 -44.12
N VAL A 208 16.57 13.61 -44.35
CA VAL A 208 17.99 13.45 -44.75
C VAL A 208 18.25 13.79 -46.23
N ARG A 209 17.23 13.72 -47.10
CA ARG A 209 17.33 14.07 -48.53
C ARG A 209 17.18 15.58 -48.84
N ARG A 210 16.93 16.41 -47.83
CA ARG A 210 16.90 17.88 -47.95
C ARG A 210 18.24 18.47 -47.56
#